data_AF-A0A6A0H9I3-F1
#
_entry.id   AF-A0A6A0H9I3-F1
#
_cell.length_a   1.000
_cell.length_b   1.000
_cell.length_c   1.000
_cell.angle_alpha   90.00
_cell.angle_beta   90.00
_cell.angle_gamma   90.00
#
_symmetry.space_group_name_H-M   'P 1'
#
loop_
_entity.id
_entity.type
_entity.pdbx_description
1 polymer ?
#
loop_
_entity_poly.entity_id
_entity_poly.type
_entity_poly.pdbx_seq_one_letter_code
_entity_poly.pdbx_strand_id
1 'polypeptide(L)'
;MHLDDTIPYTQSSNTLLLLFAAQIEIIPCKVCGDKSSGVHYGVITCEGCKGFFRRSQSSVVNYQCPRQKNCVVDRVNRNRCQYCRLQKCLQLGMSRDGELWVRNLAQGQQEPLPVLQATEVS
;
A
#
# COMPACT_ATOMS: atom_id res chain seq x y z
N MET A 1 55.00 -32.41 -12.05
CA MET A 1 53.89 -31.44 -12.09
C MET A 1 52.82 -31.99 -11.15
N HIS A 2 53.17 -32.09 -9.87
CA HIS A 2 52.75 -31.14 -8.83
C HIS A 2 51.23 -31.01 -8.76
N LEU A 3 50.72 -31.78 -7.79
CA LEU A 3 49.54 -31.51 -6.98
C LEU A 3 49.63 -30.11 -6.34
N ASP A 4 48.49 -29.64 -5.83
CA ASP A 4 48.25 -28.36 -5.13
C ASP A 4 48.05 -27.18 -6.10
N ASP A 5 46.86 -26.57 -6.22
CA ASP A 5 46.19 -25.84 -5.15
C ASP A 5 44.69 -26.13 -4.99
N THR A 6 44.38 -26.74 -3.85
CA THR A 6 43.10 -26.64 -3.16
C THR A 6 42.92 -25.20 -2.64
N ILE A 7 41.87 -24.47 -3.04
CA ILE A 7 41.42 -23.24 -2.35
C ILE A 7 39.88 -23.28 -2.21
N PRO A 8 39.33 -22.86 -1.05
CA PRO A 8 38.42 -23.70 -0.28
C PRO A 8 36.93 -23.37 -0.47
N TYR A 9 36.14 -24.43 -0.36
CA TYR A 9 34.76 -24.40 0.11
C TYR A 9 34.73 -23.85 1.55
N THR A 10 34.64 -22.53 1.74
CA THR A 10 34.10 -21.94 2.97
C THR A 10 33.49 -20.53 2.74
N GLN A 11 32.24 -20.37 3.19
CA GLN A 11 31.59 -19.12 3.65
C GLN A 11 31.14 -18.05 2.62
N SER A 12 29.83 -18.03 2.30
CA SER A 12 28.88 -17.00 2.78
C SER A 12 27.51 -17.20 2.14
N SER A 13 26.58 -17.76 2.90
CA SER A 13 25.18 -17.98 2.54
C SER A 13 24.34 -16.69 2.42
N ASN A 14 24.94 -15.53 2.10
CA ASN A 14 24.25 -14.23 2.12
C ASN A 14 23.91 -13.66 0.73
N THR A 15 24.62 -14.00 -0.35
CA THR A 15 24.36 -13.35 -1.66
C THR A 15 23.07 -13.85 -2.31
N LEU A 16 22.75 -15.13 -2.13
CA LEU A 16 21.51 -15.72 -2.62
C LEU A 16 20.31 -15.29 -1.76
N LEU A 17 20.51 -15.15 -0.44
CA LEU A 17 19.51 -14.60 0.48
C LEU A 17 19.15 -13.15 0.15
N LEU A 18 20.12 -12.34 -0.31
CA LEU A 18 19.91 -10.96 -0.77
C LEU A 18 19.11 -10.87 -2.08
N LEU A 19 19.25 -11.85 -2.98
CA LEU A 19 18.47 -11.93 -4.23
C LEU A 19 17.01 -12.35 -3.97
N PHE A 20 16.78 -13.26 -3.01
CA PHE A 20 15.42 -13.68 -2.63
C PHE A 20 14.71 -12.70 -1.68
N ALA A 21 15.44 -11.90 -0.89
CA ALA A 21 14.85 -10.85 -0.04
C ALA A 21 14.28 -9.65 -0.83
N ALA A 22 14.65 -9.49 -2.10
CA ALA A 22 14.23 -8.38 -2.94
C ALA A 22 12.90 -8.62 -3.69
N GLN A 23 12.29 -9.81 -3.57
CA GLN A 23 10.98 -10.12 -4.15
C GLN A 23 9.82 -9.97 -3.16
N ILE A 24 9.93 -9.06 -2.18
CA ILE A 24 8.74 -8.54 -1.52
C ILE A 24 7.99 -7.75 -2.58
N GLU A 25 6.90 -8.33 -3.11
CA GLU A 25 5.94 -7.64 -3.97
C GLU A 25 5.73 -6.22 -3.43
N ILE A 26 6.13 -5.21 -4.20
CA ILE A 26 5.86 -3.82 -3.86
C ILE A 26 4.36 -3.63 -4.08
N ILE A 27 3.56 -3.93 -3.05
CA ILE A 27 2.11 -3.84 -3.15
C ILE A 27 1.74 -2.39 -3.53
N PRO A 28 1.09 -2.15 -4.67
CA PRO A 28 0.83 -0.78 -5.12
C PRO A 28 -0.30 -0.15 -4.29
N CYS A 29 -0.25 1.19 -4.16
CA CYS A 29 -1.31 1.98 -3.55
C CYS A 29 -2.64 1.73 -4.27
N LYS A 30 -3.64 1.20 -3.57
CA LYS A 30 -4.95 0.86 -4.18
C LYS A 30 -5.67 2.07 -4.77
N VAL A 31 -5.36 3.29 -4.29
CA VAL A 31 -5.96 4.53 -4.79
C VAL A 31 -5.35 4.99 -6.12
N CYS A 32 -4.03 5.01 -6.27
CA CYS A 32 -3.36 5.66 -7.42
C CYS A 32 -2.27 4.82 -8.10
N GLY A 33 -1.98 3.61 -7.62
CA GLY A 33 -0.99 2.72 -8.20
C GLY A 33 0.48 3.06 -7.90
N ASP A 34 0.76 4.15 -7.17
CA ASP A 34 2.12 4.49 -6.73
C ASP A 34 2.64 3.52 -5.66
N LYS A 35 3.96 3.53 -5.40
CA LYS A 35 4.58 2.68 -4.36
C LYS A 35 3.91 2.91 -3.01
N SER A 36 3.35 1.85 -2.42
CA SER A 36 2.74 1.95 -1.10
C SER A 36 3.80 2.06 0.00
N SER A 37 3.39 2.59 1.15
CA SER A 37 4.18 2.60 2.38
C SER A 37 3.54 1.75 3.48
N GLY A 38 2.55 0.91 3.13
CA GLY A 38 1.79 0.08 4.07
C GLY A 38 0.30 0.41 4.11
N VAL A 39 -0.37 -0.06 5.16
CA VAL A 39 -1.80 0.15 5.41
C VAL A 39 -1.99 1.45 6.18
N HIS A 40 -2.78 2.37 5.61
CA HIS A 40 -3.16 3.63 6.27
C HIS A 40 -4.66 3.78 6.20
N TYR A 41 -5.31 4.14 7.31
CA TYR A 41 -6.77 4.29 7.37
C TYR A 41 -7.52 3.03 6.89
N GLY A 42 -6.97 1.83 7.14
CA GLY A 42 -7.56 0.56 6.73
C GLY A 42 -7.25 0.08 5.30
N VAL A 43 -6.49 0.85 4.48
CA VAL A 43 -6.21 0.48 3.08
C VAL A 43 -4.73 0.62 2.74
N ILE A 44 -4.19 -0.28 1.90
CA ILE A 44 -2.82 -0.18 1.38
C ILE A 44 -2.70 1.05 0.48
N THR A 45 -1.93 2.04 0.93
CA THR A 45 -1.79 3.33 0.23
C THR A 45 -0.36 3.87 0.27
N CYS A 46 -0.08 4.85 -0.59
CA CYS A 46 1.18 5.62 -0.57
C CYS A 46 1.06 6.82 0.39
N GLU A 47 2.19 7.38 0.80
CA GLU A 47 2.24 8.59 1.65
C GLU A 47 1.44 9.76 1.08
N GLY A 48 1.40 9.90 -0.25
CA GLY A 48 0.62 10.95 -0.91
C GLY A 48 -0.88 10.81 -0.69
N CYS A 49 -1.44 9.59 -0.73
CA CYS A 49 -2.87 9.35 -0.51
C CYS A 49 -3.23 9.34 0.98
N LYS A 50 -2.35 8.82 1.84
CA LYS A 50 -2.45 8.96 3.31
C LYS A 50 -2.57 10.43 3.72
N GLY A 51 -1.62 11.26 3.31
CA GLY A 51 -1.59 12.68 3.68
C GLY A 51 -2.76 13.48 3.08
N PHE A 52 -3.20 13.12 1.87
CA PHE A 52 -4.39 13.69 1.26
C PHE A 52 -5.65 13.38 2.08
N PHE A 53 -5.90 12.09 2.36
CA PHE A 53 -7.07 11.65 3.12
C PHE A 53 -7.14 12.30 4.50
N ARG A 54 -6.02 12.35 5.23
CA ARG A 54 -5.93 13.04 6.53
C ARG A 54 -6.41 14.49 6.47
N ARG A 55 -5.96 15.26 5.47
CA ARG A 55 -6.37 16.68 5.31
C ARG A 55 -7.85 16.81 4.95
N SER A 56 -8.34 15.92 4.08
CA SER A 56 -9.74 15.90 3.65
C SER A 56 -10.70 15.54 4.78
N GLN A 57 -10.23 14.82 5.81
CA GLN A 57 -11.02 14.47 6.99
C GLN A 57 -10.99 15.56 8.07
N SER A 58 -9.89 16.31 8.22
CA SER A 58 -9.72 17.30 9.30
C SER A 58 -10.39 18.65 9.02
N SER A 59 -10.85 18.90 7.80
CA SER A 59 -11.50 20.16 7.43
C SER A 59 -12.74 19.89 6.60
N VAL A 60 -13.76 20.75 6.72
CA VAL A 60 -14.95 20.68 5.87
C VAL A 60 -14.55 21.19 4.48
N VAL A 61 -13.94 20.30 3.68
CA VAL A 61 -13.51 20.62 2.32
C VAL A 61 -14.52 20.08 1.33
N ASN A 62 -15.26 20.97 0.69
CA ASN A 62 -16.17 20.61 -0.40
C ASN A 62 -15.42 20.59 -1.73
N TYR A 63 -14.73 19.49 -2.01
CA TYR A 63 -14.11 19.31 -3.32
C TYR A 63 -15.18 19.20 -4.41
N GLN A 64 -14.96 19.89 -5.53
CA GLN A 64 -15.81 19.78 -6.71
C GLN A 64 -15.07 19.06 -7.82
N CYS A 65 -15.79 18.25 -8.60
CA CYS A 65 -15.21 17.65 -9.80
C CYS A 65 -15.29 18.66 -10.94
N PRO A 66 -14.19 18.93 -11.68
CA PRO A 66 -14.23 19.79 -12.86
C PRO A 66 -14.84 19.10 -14.09
N ARG A 67 -15.24 17.82 -13.96
CA ARG A 67 -15.77 16.97 -15.03
C ARG A 67 -16.98 16.17 -14.49
N GLN A 68 -17.20 14.98 -15.02
CA GLN A 68 -18.37 14.13 -14.74
C GLN A 68 -18.17 13.19 -13.55
N LYS A 69 -17.42 13.61 -12.52
CA LYS A 69 -17.20 12.83 -11.28
C LYS A 69 -16.59 11.42 -11.49
N ASN A 70 -15.97 11.18 -12.64
CA ASN A 70 -15.40 9.90 -13.07
C ASN A 70 -13.91 10.02 -13.47
N CYS A 71 -13.18 10.96 -12.87
CA CYS A 71 -11.77 11.16 -13.21
C CYS A 71 -10.93 9.94 -12.85
N VAL A 72 -10.11 9.47 -13.80
CA VAL A 72 -9.07 8.47 -13.54
C VAL A 72 -8.08 9.00 -12.50
N VAL A 73 -7.84 8.20 -11.46
CA VAL A 73 -6.89 8.49 -10.38
C VAL A 73 -5.75 7.49 -10.48
N ASP A 74 -4.62 7.97 -11.02
CA ASP A 74 -3.36 7.25 -11.18
C ASP A 74 -2.19 8.06 -10.59
N ARG A 75 -0.96 7.53 -10.65
CA ARG A 75 0.25 8.17 -10.09
C ARG A 75 0.49 9.58 -10.63
N VAL A 76 0.21 9.80 -11.91
CA VAL A 76 0.48 11.06 -12.62
C VAL A 76 -0.66 12.06 -12.40
N ASN A 77 -1.90 11.60 -12.40
CA ASN A 77 -3.10 12.42 -12.49
C ASN A 77 -3.87 12.58 -11.19
N ARG A 78 -3.47 11.90 -10.10
CA ARG A 78 -4.16 11.93 -8.79
C ARG A 78 -4.41 13.33 -8.23
N ASN A 79 -3.62 14.34 -8.62
CA ASN A 79 -3.80 15.72 -8.13
C ASN A 79 -4.78 16.54 -8.99
N ARG A 80 -5.17 16.07 -10.19
CA ARG A 80 -6.04 16.81 -11.12
C ARG A 80 -7.49 16.96 -10.62
N CYS A 81 -7.97 16.03 -9.81
CA CYS A 81 -9.32 16.09 -9.25
C CYS A 81 -9.36 15.55 -7.84
N GLN A 82 -9.40 16.46 -6.87
CA GLN A 82 -9.45 16.12 -5.45
C GLN A 82 -10.76 15.42 -5.07
N TYR A 83 -11.89 15.80 -5.71
CA TYR A 83 -13.17 15.13 -5.50
C TYR A 83 -13.08 13.63 -5.83
N CYS A 84 -12.68 13.28 -7.05
CA CYS A 84 -12.62 11.86 -7.47
C CYS A 84 -11.57 11.08 -6.69
N ARG A 85 -10.45 11.73 -6.31
CA ARG A 85 -9.45 11.11 -5.44
C ARG A 85 -10.03 10.76 -4.07
N LEU A 86 -10.76 11.68 -3.44
CA LEU A 86 -11.37 11.44 -2.14
C LEU A 86 -12.48 10.39 -2.23
N GLN A 87 -13.33 10.46 -3.26
CA GLN A 87 -14.36 9.45 -3.48
C GLN A 87 -13.76 8.06 -3.65
N LYS A 88 -12.66 7.93 -4.41
CA LYS A 88 -11.96 6.64 -4.55
C LYS A 88 -11.35 6.16 -3.23
N CYS A 89 -10.79 7.04 -2.40
CA CYS A 89 -10.33 6.68 -1.05
C CYS A 89 -11.48 6.08 -0.22
N LEU A 90 -12.64 6.74 -0.18
CA LEU A 90 -13.81 6.31 0.58
C LEU A 90 -14.39 4.99 0.03
N GLN A 91 -14.50 4.86 -1.29
CA GLN A 91 -14.99 3.64 -1.95
C GLN A 91 -14.12 2.42 -1.67
N LEU A 92 -12.80 2.61 -1.52
CA LEU A 92 -11.87 1.54 -1.13
C LEU A 92 -11.87 1.25 0.37
N GLY A 93 -12.68 1.95 1.16
CA GLY A 93 -12.83 1.71 2.60
C GLY A 93 -11.90 2.53 3.50
N MET A 94 -11.26 3.59 3.00
CA MET A 94 -10.46 4.45 3.89
C MET A 94 -11.37 5.15 4.91
N SER A 95 -11.08 4.98 6.20
CA SER A 95 -11.84 5.58 7.29
C SER A 95 -10.96 5.98 8.47
N ARG A 96 -11.45 6.89 9.32
CA ARG A 96 -10.75 7.25 10.57
C ARG A 96 -10.58 6.04 11.49
N ASP A 97 -11.63 5.22 11.58
CA ASP A 97 -11.65 4.02 12.41
C ASP A 97 -10.72 2.93 11.85
N GLY A 98 -10.47 2.92 10.55
CA GLY A 98 -9.52 2.03 9.91
C GLY A 98 -8.09 2.22 10.43
N GLU A 99 -7.71 3.42 10.88
CA GLU A 99 -6.41 3.63 11.53
C GLU A 99 -6.38 3.08 12.97
N LEU A 100 -7.49 3.17 13.70
CA LEU A 100 -7.61 2.56 15.03
C LEU A 100 -7.57 1.04 14.95
N TRP A 101 -8.27 0.46 13.98
CA TRP A 101 -8.28 -0.97 13.74
C TRP A 101 -6.86 -1.50 13.45
N VAL A 102 -6.09 -0.82 12.60
CA VAL A 102 -4.68 -1.17 12.34
C VAL A 102 -3.82 -1.07 13.60
N ARG A 103 -4.04 -0.07 14.46
CA ARG A 103 -3.30 0.06 15.72
C ARG A 103 -3.65 -1.05 16.71
N ASN A 104 -4.93 -1.38 16.84
CA ASN A 104 -5.42 -2.43 17.73
C ASN A 104 -4.93 -3.81 17.28
N LEU A 105 -4.87 -4.07 15.96
CA LEU A 105 -4.21 -5.26 15.41
C LEU A 105 -2.75 -5.35 15.84
N ALA A 106 -1.99 -4.25 15.69
CA ALA A 106 -0.59 -4.23 16.06
C ALA A 106 -0.37 -4.44 17.58
N GLN A 107 -1.40 -4.19 18.39
CA GLN A 107 -1.42 -4.41 19.83
C GLN A 107 -2.07 -5.74 20.24
N GLY A 108 -2.49 -6.60 19.29
CA GLY A 108 -3.13 -7.87 19.57
C GLY A 108 -4.54 -7.76 20.21
N GLN A 109 -5.18 -6.60 20.08
CA GLN A 109 -6.53 -6.32 20.60
C GLN A 109 -7.62 -6.55 19.55
N GLN A 110 -7.23 -6.90 18.32
CA GLN A 110 -8.14 -7.15 17.21
C GLN A 110 -7.60 -8.32 16.37
N GLU A 111 -8.50 -9.12 15.81
CA GLU A 111 -8.15 -10.15 14.83
C GLU A 111 -8.00 -9.53 13.43
N PRO A 112 -7.04 -9.98 12.60
CA PRO A 112 -6.93 -9.53 11.21
C PRO A 112 -8.25 -9.78 10.49
N LEU A 113 -8.71 -8.76 9.74
CA LEU A 113 -9.87 -8.87 8.86
C LEU A 113 -9.67 -10.15 8.06
N PRO A 114 -10.67 -11.04 7.98
CA PRO A 114 -10.56 -12.17 7.08
C PRO A 114 -10.22 -11.57 5.73
N VAL A 115 -9.01 -11.85 5.24
CA VAL A 115 -8.56 -11.49 3.90
C VAL A 115 -9.73 -11.90 3.03
N LEU A 116 -10.41 -10.91 2.42
CA LEU A 116 -11.59 -11.10 1.59
C LEU A 116 -11.48 -12.46 0.95
N GLN A 117 -12.32 -13.40 1.38
CA GLN A 117 -12.46 -14.67 0.71
C GLN A 117 -12.47 -14.31 -0.77
N ALA A 118 -11.53 -14.87 -1.51
CA ALA A 118 -11.63 -14.96 -2.95
C ALA A 118 -12.92 -15.75 -3.20
N THR A 119 -14.07 -15.09 -3.11
CA THR A 119 -15.34 -15.61 -3.59
C THR A 119 -15.19 -15.52 -5.08
N GLU A 120 -14.70 -16.63 -5.66
CA GLU A 120 -15.40 -17.32 -6.73
C GLU A 120 -16.64 -16.53 -7.17
N VAL A 121 -16.49 -15.70 -8.21
CA VAL A 121 -17.64 -15.30 -9.02
C VAL A 121 -17.76 -16.39 -10.06
N SER A 122 -18.77 -17.23 -9.84
CA SER A 122 -19.31 -18.22 -10.76
C SER A 122 -19.68 -17.61 -12.11
#